data_AF-A0A0H4A0Z3-F1
#
_entry.id   AF-A0A0H4A0Z3-F1
#
_cell.length_a   1.000
_cell.length_b   1.000
_cell.length_c   1.000
_cell.angle_alpha   90.00
_cell.angle_beta   90.00
_cell.angle_gamma   90.00
#
_symmetry.space_group_name_H-M   'P 1'
#
loop_
_entity.id
_entity.type
_entity.pdbx_description
1 polymer ?
#
loop_
_entity_poly.entity_id
_entity_poly.type
_entity_poly.pdbx_seq_one_letter_code
_entity_poly.pdbx_strand_id
1 'polypeptide(L)'
;MEQSSFDKWFRIPSELNNPSFIEKLNLSLFRLAFNKTTPSFCEIEDKKKVRIKFNNEMLTHLELITNIYNVNQNDAVSIALFEIKKNHSTYGVCLNEATNIV
;
A
#
# COMPACT_ATOMS: atom_id res chain seq x y z
N MET A 1 25.05 2.34 1.55
CA MET A 1 23.91 3.12 1.03
C MET A 1 22.70 2.61 1.77
N GLU A 2 22.11 3.41 2.67
CA GLU A 2 20.89 3.01 3.37
C GLU A 2 19.79 2.79 2.35
N GLN A 3 19.41 1.53 2.16
CA GLN A 3 18.28 1.15 1.32
C GLN A 3 17.02 1.66 2.01
N SER A 4 16.42 2.69 1.42
CA SER A 4 15.20 3.33 1.88
C SER A 4 14.06 2.31 1.88
N SER A 5 13.80 1.71 3.04
CA SER A 5 12.61 0.88 3.24
C SER A 5 11.37 1.77 3.20
N PHE A 6 10.40 1.43 2.34
CA PHE A 6 9.09 2.05 2.39
C PHE A 6 8.24 1.32 3.41
N ASP A 7 8.04 1.96 4.56
CA ASP A 7 7.22 1.48 5.66
C ASP A 7 6.26 2.61 6.03
N LYS A 8 4.99 2.48 5.62
CA LYS A 8 4.01 3.56 5.72
C LYS A 8 2.64 3.07 6.13
N TRP A 9 1.89 3.99 6.71
CA TRP A 9 0.50 3.82 7.08
C TRP A 9 -0.43 4.40 6.02
N PHE A 10 -1.52 3.70 5.77
CA PHE A 10 -2.54 4.11 4.81
C PHE A 10 -3.92 4.04 5.43
N ARG A 11 -4.76 5.00 5.09
CA ARG A 11 -6.17 4.96 5.46
C ARG A 11 -6.92 3.90 4.65
N ILE A 12 -7.70 3.07 5.35
CA ILE A 12 -8.61 2.09 4.75
C ILE A 12 -10.05 2.31 5.22
N PRO A 13 -11.05 1.87 4.41
CA PRO A 13 -12.45 1.89 4.84
C PRO A 13 -12.68 0.97 6.03
N SER A 14 -13.54 1.39 6.97
CA SER A 14 -13.92 0.57 8.13
C SER A 14 -14.57 -0.75 7.72
N GLU A 15 -15.22 -0.82 6.55
CA GLU A 15 -15.85 -2.05 6.05
C GLU A 15 -14.83 -3.02 5.42
N LEU A 16 -13.62 -2.56 5.14
CA LEU A 16 -12.51 -3.40 4.69
C LEU A 16 -11.66 -3.90 5.86
N ASN A 17 -11.99 -3.53 7.09
CA ASN A 17 -11.31 -4.02 8.28
C ASN A 17 -11.73 -5.47 8.62
N ASN A 18 -11.26 -6.41 7.82
CA ASN A 18 -11.40 -7.83 8.06
C ASN A 18 -10.11 -8.57 7.64
N PRO A 19 -9.83 -9.77 8.17
CA PRO A 19 -8.61 -10.49 7.84
C PRO A 19 -8.46 -10.80 6.33
N SER A 20 -9.57 -11.08 5.62
CA SER A 20 -9.55 -11.35 4.17
C SER A 20 -9.14 -10.16 3.31
N PHE A 21 -9.19 -8.94 3.86
CA PHE A 21 -8.74 -7.75 3.15
C PHE A 21 -7.23 -7.75 2.98
N ILE A 22 -6.47 -8.21 3.97
CA ILE A 22 -5.00 -8.27 3.87
C ILE A 22 -4.58 -9.22 2.76
N GLU A 23 -5.25 -10.36 2.64
CA GLU A 23 -5.02 -11.29 1.54
C GLU A 23 -5.31 -10.64 0.18
N LYS A 24 -6.45 -9.96 0.04
CA LYS A 24 -6.80 -9.23 -1.20
C LYS A 24 -5.81 -8.11 -1.51
N LEU A 25 -5.35 -7.38 -0.49
CA LEU A 25 -4.37 -6.31 -0.63
C LEU A 25 -3.02 -6.83 -1.08
N ASN A 26 -2.54 -7.92 -0.47
CA ASN A 26 -1.32 -8.58 -0.90
C ASN A 26 -1.43 -9.10 -2.34
N LEU A 27 -2.56 -9.67 -2.73
CA LEU A 27 -2.80 -10.15 -4.09
C LEU A 27 -2.82 -9.00 -5.12
N SER A 28 -3.50 -7.90 -4.82
CA SER A 28 -3.52 -6.71 -5.70
C SER A 28 -2.14 -6.08 -5.84
N LEU A 29 -1.41 -5.96 -4.73
CA LEU A 29 -0.02 -5.47 -4.74
C LEU A 29 0.90 -6.42 -5.52
N PHE A 30 0.74 -7.74 -5.37
CA PHE A 30 1.48 -8.74 -6.14
C PHE A 30 1.23 -8.63 -7.65
N ARG A 31 -0.02 -8.42 -8.05
CA ARG A 31 -0.40 -8.20 -9.45
C ARG A 31 0.22 -6.91 -10.00
N LEU A 32 0.25 -5.84 -9.22
CA LEU A 32 0.95 -4.62 -9.58
C LEU A 32 2.44 -4.88 -9.80
N ALA A 33 3.09 -5.71 -8.97
CA ALA A 33 4.46 -6.15 -9.18
C ALA A 33 4.60 -7.24 -10.26
N PHE A 34 3.67 -7.36 -11.21
CA PHE A 34 3.68 -8.35 -12.30
C PHE A 34 3.88 -9.80 -11.83
N ASN A 35 3.29 -10.15 -10.69
CA ASN A 35 3.39 -11.46 -10.06
C ASN A 35 4.84 -11.88 -9.71
N LYS A 36 5.70 -10.92 -9.41
CA LYS A 36 7.10 -11.18 -9.04
C LYS A 36 7.29 -11.30 -7.53
N THR A 37 6.72 -10.37 -6.77
CA THR A 37 7.00 -10.26 -5.34
C THR A 37 5.83 -9.63 -4.58
N THR A 38 5.62 -10.04 -3.34
CA THR A 38 4.62 -9.47 -2.42
C THR A 38 5.29 -8.49 -1.45
N PRO A 39 4.52 -7.62 -0.77
CA PRO A 39 5.05 -6.82 0.32
C PRO A 39 5.66 -7.70 1.41
N SER A 40 6.69 -7.19 2.09
CA SER A 40 7.30 -7.90 3.23
C SER A 40 6.39 -7.97 4.45
N PHE A 41 5.48 -7.00 4.60
CA PHE A 41 4.61 -6.89 5.75
C PHE A 41 3.34 -6.11 5.39
N CYS A 42 2.19 -6.58 5.90
CA CYS A 42 0.92 -5.88 5.82
C CYS A 42 0.08 -6.17 7.07
N GLU A 43 -0.30 -5.13 7.82
CA GLU A 43 -1.01 -5.23 9.11
C GLU A 43 -2.11 -4.17 9.22
N ILE A 44 -3.26 -4.53 9.80
CA ILE A 44 -4.34 -3.57 10.10
C ILE A 44 -4.24 -3.12 11.56
N GLU A 45 -4.32 -1.81 11.79
CA GLU A 45 -4.42 -1.22 13.12
C GLU A 45 -5.66 -0.30 13.24
N ASP A 46 -6.29 -0.29 14.41
CA ASP A 46 -7.40 0.61 14.79
C ASP A 46 -8.56 0.72 13.80
N LYS A 47 -8.88 -0.40 13.15
CA LYS A 47 -10.04 -0.58 12.24
C LYS A 47 -10.09 0.33 11.01
N LYS A 48 -9.11 1.22 10.80
CA LYS A 48 -9.12 2.23 9.71
C LYS A 48 -7.74 2.52 9.11
N LYS A 49 -6.69 1.85 9.58
CA LYS A 49 -5.33 2.03 9.08
C LYS A 49 -4.72 0.69 8.70
N VAL A 50 -3.93 0.68 7.64
CA VAL A 50 -3.10 -0.46 7.26
C VAL A 50 -1.65 -0.01 7.16
N ARG A 51 -0.74 -0.74 7.79
CA ARG A 51 0.70 -0.60 7.61
C ARG A 51 1.15 -1.48 6.47
N ILE A 52 1.94 -0.93 5.56
CA ILE A 52 2.51 -1.70 4.46
C ILE A 52 4.02 -1.44 4.43
N LYS A 53 4.80 -2.52 4.45
CA LYS A 53 6.24 -2.48 4.26
C LYS A 53 6.62 -3.18 2.97
N PHE A 54 7.14 -2.43 2.00
CA PHE A 54 7.67 -3.00 0.77
C PHE A 54 9.09 -3.52 0.97
N ASN A 55 9.39 -4.65 0.34
CA ASN A 55 10.78 -5.10 0.18
C ASN A 55 11.44 -4.38 -1.00
N ASN A 56 12.75 -4.49 -1.12
CA ASN A 56 13.52 -3.81 -2.17
C ASN A 56 13.09 -4.22 -3.58
N GLU A 57 12.77 -5.50 -3.80
CA GLU A 57 12.37 -6.00 -5.11
C GLU A 57 11.06 -5.35 -5.56
N MET A 58 10.12 -5.21 -4.63
CA MET A 58 8.84 -4.55 -4.89
C MET A 58 9.04 -3.06 -5.16
N LEU A 59 9.94 -2.40 -4.45
CA LEU A 59 10.27 -0.99 -4.69
C LEU A 59 10.83 -0.79 -6.11
N THR A 60 11.73 -1.66 -6.57
CA THR A 60 12.25 -1.63 -7.94
C THR A 60 11.14 -1.81 -8.97
N HIS A 61 10.22 -2.74 -8.74
CA HIS A 61 9.09 -2.96 -9.65
C HIS A 61 8.10 -1.80 -9.65
N LEU A 62 7.81 -1.22 -8.49
CA LEU A 62 6.97 -0.03 -8.39
C LEU A 62 7.63 1.18 -9.06
N GLU A 63 8.95 1.35 -8.93
CA GLU A 63 9.70 2.41 -9.60
C GLU A 63 9.66 2.27 -11.13
N LEU A 64 9.76 1.04 -11.66
CA LEU A 64 9.56 0.77 -13.07
C LEU A 64 8.16 1.23 -13.54
N ILE A 65 7.12 0.95 -12.75
CA ILE A 65 5.74 1.36 -13.04
C ILE A 65 5.61 2.88 -12.94
N THR A 66 6.24 3.52 -11.95
CA THR A 66 6.31 4.98 -11.83
C THR A 66 6.93 5.60 -13.08
N ASN A 67 8.00 5.02 -13.60
CA ASN A 67 8.68 5.53 -14.79
C ASN A 67 7.86 5.36 -16.08
N ILE A 68 7.07 4.28 -16.18
CA ILE A 68 6.26 4.01 -17.37
C ILE A 68 4.92 4.78 -17.33
N TYR A 69 4.30 4.88 -16.16
CA TYR A 69 2.91 5.35 -16.02
C TYR A 69 2.76 6.63 -15.18
N ASN A 70 3.86 7.20 -14.66
CA ASN A 70 3.88 8.38 -13.79
C ASN A 70 3.03 8.23 -12.51
N VAL A 71 3.05 7.02 -11.93
CA VAL A 71 2.29 6.62 -10.73
C VAL A 71 3.26 6.49 -9.56
N ASN A 72 3.15 7.32 -8.52
CA ASN A 72 4.06 7.24 -7.38
C ASN A 72 3.74 6.05 -6.44
N GLN A 73 4.59 5.79 -5.44
CA GLN A 73 4.43 4.64 -4.52
C GLN A 73 3.12 4.68 -3.70
N ASN A 74 2.58 5.86 -3.37
CA ASN A 74 1.27 5.99 -2.71
C ASN A 74 0.13 5.69 -3.69
N ASP A 75 0.30 6.06 -4.96
CA ASP A 75 -0.66 5.77 -6.01
C ASP A 75 -0.76 4.26 -6.27
N ALA A 76 0.33 3.51 -6.15
CA ALA A 76 0.30 2.05 -6.24
C ALA A 76 -0.56 1.40 -5.15
N VAL A 77 -0.44 1.85 -3.90
CA VAL A 77 -1.32 1.40 -2.81
C VAL A 77 -2.77 1.84 -3.07
N SER A 78 -2.97 3.06 -3.58
CA SER A 78 -4.30 3.55 -3.94
C SER A 78 -4.95 2.74 -5.08
N ILE A 79 -4.17 2.31 -6.08
CA ILE A 79 -4.63 1.45 -7.16
C ILE A 79 -4.97 0.05 -6.63
N ALA A 80 -4.15 -0.52 -5.76
CA ALA A 80 -4.46 -1.80 -5.12
C ALA A 80 -5.76 -1.71 -4.31
N LEU A 81 -5.95 -0.64 -3.55
CA LEU A 81 -7.19 -0.38 -2.80
C LEU A 81 -8.39 -0.16 -3.73
N PHE A 82 -8.19 0.47 -4.89
CA PHE A 82 -9.21 0.64 -5.92
C PHE A 82 -9.65 -0.68 -6.54
N GLU A 83 -8.71 -1.59 -6.86
CA GLU A 83 -9.02 -2.93 -7.37
C GLU A 83 -9.91 -3.69 -6.37
N ILE A 84 -9.65 -3.51 -5.07
CA ILE A 84 -10.40 -4.15 -3.99
C ILE A 84 -11.76 -3.47 -3.76
N LYS A 85 -11.88 -2.16 -4.01
CA LYS A 85 -13.13 -1.40 -3.78
C LYS A 85 -13.30 -0.22 -4.75
N LYS A 86 -14.40 -0.26 -5.52
CA LYS A 86 -14.79 0.74 -6.53
C LYS A 86 -15.29 2.09 -5.96
N ASN A 87 -14.68 2.68 -4.93
CA ASN A 87 -15.08 4.02 -4.47
C ASN A 87 -13.89 4.85 -3.94
N HIS A 88 -13.78 6.09 -4.41
CA HIS A 88 -12.50 6.59 -4.92
C HIS A 88 -11.78 7.68 -4.11
N SER A 89 -12.39 8.30 -3.08
CA SER A 89 -11.89 9.63 -2.67
C SER A 89 -11.14 9.71 -1.34
N THR A 90 -11.09 8.65 -0.51
CA THR A 90 -10.53 8.77 0.86
C THR A 90 -9.60 7.64 1.30
N TYR A 91 -9.36 6.63 0.44
CA TYR A 91 -8.56 5.45 0.74
C TYR A 91 -7.19 5.52 0.06
N GLY A 92 -6.16 4.92 0.67
CA GLY A 92 -4.79 4.99 0.12
C GLY A 92 -4.07 6.30 0.40
N VAL A 93 -4.69 7.18 1.19
CA VAL A 93 -4.02 8.37 1.73
C VAL A 93 -2.96 7.91 2.72
N CYS A 94 -1.70 8.19 2.39
CA CYS A 94 -0.57 8.02 3.28
C CYS A 94 -0.80 8.87 4.54
N LEU A 95 -0.75 8.22 5.71
CA LEU A 95 -0.83 8.89 7.00
C LEU A 95 0.59 9.25 7.42
N ASN A 96 0.88 10.54 7.54
CA ASN A 96 2.14 11.00 8.13
C ASN A 96 2.03 10.84 9.65
N GLU A 97 2.69 9.85 10.23
CA GLU A 97 2.78 9.71 11.69
C GLU A 97 3.72 10.72 12.36
N ALA A 98 4.26 11.67 11.58
CA ALA A 98 5.06 12.78 12.12
C ALA A 98 4.24 13.79 12.96
N THR A 99 2.91 13.72 12.94
CA THR A 99 2.04 14.54 13.81
C THR A 99 1.58 13.76 15.03
N ASN A 100 2.52 13.47 15.93
CA ASN A 100 2.22 13.54 17.36
C ASN A 100 2.27 15.03 17.74
N ILE A 101 1.14 15.73 17.60
CA ILE A 101 0.93 16.96 18.37
C ILE A 101 -0.24 16.65 19.30
N VAL A 102 0.16 16.30 20.52
CA VAL A 102 -0.51 16.39 21.83
C VAL A 102 -2.03 16.55 21.83
#